data_AF-T1C398-F1
#
_entry.id   AF-T1C398-F1
#
_cell.length_a   1.000
_cell.length_b   1.000
_cell.length_c   1.000
_cell.angle_alpha   90.00
_cell.angle_beta   90.00
_cell.angle_gamma   90.00
#
_symmetry.space_group_name_H-M   'P 1'
#
loop_
_entity.id
_entity.type
_entity.pdbx_description
1 polymer ?
#
loop_
_entity_poly.entity_id
_entity_poly.type
_entity_poly.pdbx_seq_one_letter_code
_entity_poly.pdbx_strand_id
1 'polypeptide(L)'
;MSRDVTLKDVPTGIATVLSASLLGLFLLPLVALFAFATPGGILAEARSPEFWSSLDVTVLASIMALAVSVALGVPLGYLLARRDFPGKAWVSSAVTLPVLVPHLVVGLALLLWVMPGTVMGGLLDRAGLPVFDTIWGVVLVMVYVGASYTVLASEQAFLAIDRSMVEAVRTLGATPATPFST
;
A
#
# COMPACT_ATOMS: atom_id res chain seq x y z
N MET A 1 39.98 10.09 14.79
CA MET A 1 40.13 8.65 14.46
C MET A 1 39.18 8.36 13.31
N SER A 2 39.66 8.60 12.09
CA SER A 2 38.90 8.60 10.84
C SER A 2 38.56 7.16 10.43
N ARG A 3 37.30 6.94 10.06
CA ARG A 3 36.83 5.77 9.31
C ARG A 3 36.31 6.26 7.97
N ASP A 4 37.17 6.93 7.21
CA ASP A 4 36.97 7.07 5.77
C ASP A 4 37.35 5.72 5.14
N VAL A 5 36.41 4.78 5.15
CA VAL A 5 36.51 3.58 4.32
C VAL A 5 36.40 4.08 2.89
N THR A 6 37.55 4.22 2.28
CA THR A 6 37.78 4.69 0.91
C THR A 6 36.92 3.87 -0.06
N LEU A 7 35.80 4.44 -0.51
CA LEU A 7 34.94 3.92 -1.59
C LEU A 7 35.68 3.79 -2.95
N LYS A 8 36.98 4.09 -2.98
CA LYS A 8 37.83 4.15 -4.16
C LYS A 8 38.55 2.82 -4.46
N ASP A 9 38.56 1.88 -3.52
CA ASP A 9 39.33 0.63 -3.63
C ASP A 9 38.48 -0.58 -4.07
N VAL A 10 37.18 -0.39 -4.37
CA VAL A 10 36.44 -1.42 -5.08
C VAL A 10 36.95 -1.42 -6.52
N PRO A 11 37.58 -2.50 -7.02
CA PRO A 11 37.99 -2.56 -8.42
C PRO A 11 36.75 -2.34 -9.28
N THR A 12 36.71 -1.20 -9.97
CA THR A 12 35.55 -0.72 -10.75
C THR A 12 35.06 -1.76 -11.76
N GLY A 13 35.94 -2.65 -12.23
CA GLY A 13 35.56 -3.82 -13.03
C GLY A 13 34.69 -4.84 -12.30
N ILE A 14 34.97 -5.15 -11.04
CA ILE A 14 34.15 -6.11 -10.26
C ILE A 14 32.81 -5.48 -9.90
N ALA A 15 32.80 -4.21 -9.48
CA ALA A 15 31.55 -3.50 -9.19
C ALA A 15 30.63 -3.43 -10.42
N THR A 16 31.17 -3.09 -11.59
CA THR A 16 30.38 -3.02 -12.83
C THR A 16 29.86 -4.38 -13.28
N VAL A 17 30.66 -5.44 -13.19
CA VAL A 17 30.20 -6.81 -13.51
C VAL A 17 29.10 -7.27 -12.55
N LEU A 18 29.24 -7.01 -11.24
CA LEU A 18 28.22 -7.37 -10.25
C LEU A 18 26.93 -6.58 -10.44
N SER A 19 27.02 -5.27 -10.70
CA SER A 19 25.85 -4.43 -11.01
C SER A 19 25.18 -4.86 -12.32
N ALA A 20 25.94 -5.14 -13.38
CA ALA A 20 25.40 -5.61 -14.65
C ALA A 20 24.74 -6.99 -14.52
N SER A 21 25.31 -7.89 -13.71
CA SER A 21 24.72 -9.20 -13.43
C SER A 21 23.40 -9.09 -12.68
N LEU A 22 23.31 -8.19 -11.69
CA LEU A 22 22.08 -7.94 -10.94
C LEU A 22 20.99 -7.32 -11.83
N LEU A 23 21.35 -6.35 -12.67
CA LEU A 23 20.44 -5.79 -13.66
C LEU A 23 19.96 -6.85 -14.66
N GLY A 24 20.88 -7.69 -15.14
CA GLY A 24 20.56 -8.82 -16.00
C GLY A 24 19.55 -9.76 -15.36
N LEU A 25 19.75 -10.12 -14.09
CA LEU A 25 18.84 -10.98 -13.33
C LEU A 25 17.42 -10.39 -13.22
N PHE A 26 17.28 -9.08 -13.04
CA PHE A 26 15.98 -8.41 -12.97
C PHE A 26 15.32 -8.26 -14.34
N LEU A 27 16.11 -8.03 -15.40
CA LEU A 27 15.58 -7.86 -16.75
C LEU A 27 15.24 -9.20 -17.43
N LEU A 28 15.95 -10.28 -17.12
CA LEU A 28 15.76 -11.61 -17.70
C LEU A 28 14.30 -12.11 -17.65
N PRO A 29 13.60 -12.09 -16.51
CA PRO A 29 12.21 -12.54 -16.46
C PRO A 29 11.27 -11.65 -17.28
N LEU A 30 11.53 -10.34 -17.37
CA LEU A 30 10.75 -9.45 -18.24
C LEU A 30 10.99 -9.80 -19.71
N VAL A 31 12.25 -9.98 -20.12
CA VAL A 31 12.59 -10.38 -21.50
C VAL A 31 11.97 -11.73 -21.84
N ALA A 32 12.05 -12.70 -20.92
CA ALA A 32 11.40 -14.00 -21.08
C ALA A 32 9.88 -13.83 -21.25
N LEU A 33 9.22 -13.04 -20.39
CA LEU A 33 7.79 -12.76 -20.49
C LEU A 33 7.41 -12.21 -21.88
N PHE A 34 8.16 -11.23 -22.39
CA PHE A 34 7.93 -10.67 -23.73
C PHE A 34 8.27 -11.64 -24.86
N ALA A 35 9.25 -12.52 -24.68
CA ALA A 35 9.57 -13.57 -25.65
C ALA A 35 8.47 -14.64 -25.74
N PHE A 36 7.79 -14.95 -24.62
CA PHE A 36 6.64 -15.84 -24.58
C PHE A 36 5.34 -15.16 -25.04
N ALA A 37 5.21 -13.84 -24.86
CA ALA A 37 4.03 -13.08 -25.25
C ALA A 37 4.05 -12.75 -26.76
N THR A 38 3.37 -13.57 -27.57
CA THR A 38 3.22 -13.26 -29.00
C THR A 38 2.25 -12.09 -29.22
N PRO A 39 2.54 -11.13 -30.13
CA PRO A 39 1.63 -10.02 -30.42
C PRO A 39 0.22 -10.47 -30.83
N GLY A 40 0.11 -11.61 -31.53
CA GLY A 40 -1.18 -12.22 -31.89
C GLY A 40 -1.95 -12.78 -30.69
N GLY A 41 -1.25 -13.40 -29.73
CA GLY A 41 -1.86 -13.88 -28.49
C GLY A 41 -2.35 -12.75 -27.60
N ILE A 42 -1.58 -11.66 -27.49
CA ILE A 42 -1.99 -10.46 -26.74
C ILE A 42 -3.25 -9.85 -27.36
N LEU A 43 -3.30 -9.72 -28.69
CA LEU A 43 -4.46 -9.14 -29.37
C LEU A 43 -5.71 -10.03 -29.28
N ALA A 44 -5.53 -11.36 -29.25
CA ALA A 44 -6.62 -12.30 -29.04
C ALA A 44 -7.19 -12.18 -27.62
N GLU A 45 -6.31 -12.12 -26.60
CA GLU A 45 -6.71 -11.96 -25.20
C GLU A 45 -7.35 -10.59 -24.94
N ALA A 46 -6.82 -9.52 -25.54
CA ALA A 46 -7.41 -8.18 -25.41
C ALA A 46 -8.82 -8.07 -26.02
N ARG A 47 -9.22 -9.02 -26.87
CA ARG A 47 -10.57 -9.14 -27.42
C ARG A 47 -11.46 -10.10 -26.63
N SER A 48 -10.93 -10.80 -25.64
CA SER A 48 -11.70 -11.73 -24.82
C SER A 48 -12.61 -10.95 -23.86
N PRO A 49 -13.90 -11.30 -23.74
CA PRO A 49 -14.79 -10.71 -22.74
C PRO A 49 -14.31 -10.94 -21.30
N GLU A 50 -13.63 -12.07 -21.05
CA GLU A 50 -13.12 -12.46 -19.75
C GLU A 50 -12.01 -11.53 -19.24
N PHE A 51 -11.14 -11.06 -20.15
CA PHE A 51 -10.11 -10.06 -19.85
C PHE A 51 -10.72 -8.76 -19.34
N TRP A 52 -11.73 -8.24 -20.05
CA TRP A 52 -12.41 -7.00 -19.66
C TRP A 52 -13.20 -7.16 -18.36
N SER A 53 -13.91 -8.27 -18.18
CA SER A 53 -14.61 -8.57 -16.93
C SER A 53 -13.67 -8.58 -15.72
N SER A 54 -12.49 -9.20 -15.88
CA SER A 54 -11.48 -9.26 -14.83
C SER A 54 -10.87 -7.88 -14.52
N LEU A 55 -10.67 -7.06 -15.55
CA LEU A 55 -10.21 -5.68 -15.40
C LEU A 55 -11.25 -4.81 -14.68
N ASP A 56 -12.53 -4.92 -15.05
CA ASP A 56 -13.61 -4.15 -14.42
C ASP A 56 -13.68 -4.43 -12.92
N VAL A 57 -13.63 -5.71 -12.53
CA VAL A 57 -13.61 -6.10 -11.11
C VAL A 57 -12.37 -5.53 -10.40
N THR A 58 -11.19 -5.62 -11.04
CA THR A 58 -9.94 -5.13 -10.47
C THR A 58 -9.95 -3.61 -10.27
N VAL A 59 -10.38 -2.87 -11.29
CA VAL A 59 -10.48 -1.41 -11.26
C VAL A 59 -11.51 -0.97 -10.22
N LEU A 60 -12.70 -1.58 -10.23
CA LEU A 60 -13.75 -1.25 -9.27
C LEU A 60 -13.31 -1.54 -7.83
N ALA A 61 -12.74 -2.73 -7.57
CA ALA A 61 -12.26 -3.11 -6.25
C ALA A 61 -11.13 -2.20 -5.76
N SER A 62 -10.16 -1.88 -6.62
CA SER A 62 -9.04 -1.01 -6.27
C SER A 62 -9.46 0.43 -5.99
N ILE A 63 -10.40 1.00 -6.75
CA ILE A 63 -10.93 2.35 -6.50
C ILE A 63 -11.69 2.39 -5.17
N MET A 64 -12.55 1.41 -4.91
CA MET A 64 -13.27 1.32 -3.63
C MET A 64 -12.30 1.20 -2.46
N ALA A 65 -11.31 0.33 -2.57
CA ALA A 65 -10.30 0.15 -1.53
C ALA A 65 -9.48 1.43 -1.32
N LEU A 66 -9.04 2.08 -2.39
CA LEU A 66 -8.32 3.35 -2.32
C LEU A 66 -9.13 4.42 -1.60
N ALA A 67 -10.40 4.59 -1.97
CA ALA A 67 -11.27 5.58 -1.35
C ALA A 67 -11.39 5.37 0.16
N VAL A 68 -11.61 4.13 0.59
CA VAL A 68 -11.70 3.77 2.02
C VAL A 68 -10.34 3.94 2.72
N SER A 69 -9.26 3.46 2.12
CA SER A 69 -7.90 3.58 2.67
C SER A 69 -7.46 5.03 2.83
N VAL A 70 -7.80 5.92 1.90
CA VAL A 70 -7.54 7.36 2.00
C VAL A 70 -8.41 8.00 3.08
N ALA A 71 -9.71 7.72 3.05
CA ALA A 71 -10.67 8.30 4.01
C ALA A 71 -10.33 7.95 5.47
N LEU A 72 -9.83 6.74 5.73
CA LEU A 72 -9.47 6.29 7.07
C LEU A 72 -7.99 6.52 7.40
N GLY A 73 -7.11 6.32 6.42
CA GLY A 73 -5.67 6.32 6.62
C GLY A 73 -5.06 7.70 6.75
N VAL A 74 -5.52 8.68 5.95
CA VAL A 74 -4.98 10.05 6.01
C VAL A 74 -5.26 10.72 7.36
N PRO A 75 -6.49 10.69 7.91
CA PRO A 75 -6.75 11.26 9.23
C PRO A 75 -5.95 10.58 10.34
N LEU A 76 -5.79 9.26 10.27
CA LEU A 76 -5.03 8.51 11.27
C LEU A 76 -3.53 8.85 11.19
N GLY A 77 -2.96 8.93 9.99
CA GLY A 77 -1.57 9.35 9.79
C GLY A 77 -1.31 10.77 10.29
N TYR A 78 -2.25 11.69 10.06
CA TYR A 78 -2.19 13.02 10.64
C TYR A 78 -2.19 13.01 12.17
N LEU A 79 -3.08 12.23 12.79
CA LEU A 79 -3.14 12.10 14.24
C LEU A 79 -1.84 11.53 14.82
N LEU A 80 -1.29 10.49 14.20
CA LEU A 80 -0.01 9.91 14.61
C LEU A 80 1.15 10.92 14.47
N ALA A 81 1.18 11.70 13.41
CA ALA A 81 2.23 12.71 13.19
C ALA A 81 2.14 13.91 14.14
N ARG A 82 0.94 14.37 14.49
CA ARG A 82 0.74 15.68 15.16
C ARG A 82 0.26 15.61 16.61
N ARG A 83 -0.24 14.47 17.09
CA ARG A 83 -0.73 14.31 18.46
C ARG A 83 0.07 13.24 19.19
N ASP A 84 0.32 13.48 20.47
CA ASP A 84 0.77 12.46 21.42
C ASP A 84 -0.40 12.12 22.33
N PHE A 85 -0.80 10.85 22.33
CA PHE A 85 -1.92 10.35 23.11
C PHE A 85 -1.56 8.99 23.74
N PRO A 86 -2.14 8.65 24.90
CA PRO A 86 -1.89 7.35 25.52
C PRO A 86 -2.35 6.23 24.58
N GLY A 87 -1.44 5.30 24.26
CA GLY A 87 -1.69 4.20 23.32
C GLY A 87 -1.22 4.44 21.88
N LYS A 88 -0.63 5.60 21.56
CA LYS A 88 -0.03 5.88 20.24
C LYS A 88 0.92 4.78 19.75
N ALA A 89 1.75 4.24 20.64
CA ALA A 89 2.67 3.14 20.31
C ALA A 89 1.93 1.88 19.84
N TRP A 90 0.83 1.50 20.51
CA TRP A 90 0.02 0.34 20.13
C TRP A 90 -0.64 0.52 18.78
N VAL A 91 -1.20 1.72 18.52
CA VAL A 91 -1.81 2.05 17.22
C VAL A 91 -0.76 2.01 16.11
N SER A 92 0.41 2.63 16.33
CA SER A 92 1.52 2.62 15.37
C SER A 92 2.00 1.20 15.07
N SER A 93 2.17 0.36 16.09
CA SER A 93 2.49 -1.07 15.90
C SER A 93 1.41 -1.80 15.12
N ALA A 94 0.14 -1.61 15.45
CA ALA A 94 -0.98 -2.25 14.76
C ALA A 94 -1.05 -1.88 13.27
N VAL A 95 -0.81 -0.61 12.93
CA VAL A 95 -0.76 -0.12 11.55
C VAL A 95 0.44 -0.70 10.79
N THR A 96 1.56 -0.95 11.47
CA THR A 96 2.78 -1.47 10.84
C THR A 96 2.71 -2.99 10.60
N LEU A 97 1.93 -3.72 11.40
CA LEU A 97 1.82 -5.18 11.31
C LEU A 97 1.48 -5.70 9.90
N PRO A 98 0.49 -5.18 9.17
CA PRO A 98 0.13 -5.69 7.85
C PRO A 98 1.27 -5.66 6.83
N VAL A 99 2.18 -4.69 6.95
CA VAL A 99 3.33 -4.54 6.04
C VAL A 99 4.46 -5.52 6.39
N LEU A 100 4.56 -5.90 7.67
CA LEU A 100 5.58 -6.84 8.16
C LEU A 100 5.19 -8.31 7.97
N VAL A 101 3.89 -8.59 7.94
CA VAL A 101 3.36 -9.95 7.82
C VAL A 101 3.39 -10.39 6.34
N PRO A 102 3.85 -11.62 6.04
CA PRO A 102 3.77 -12.15 4.68
C PRO A 102 2.34 -12.11 4.12
N HIS A 103 2.16 -11.61 2.90
CA HIS A 103 0.85 -11.39 2.27
C HIS A 103 -0.04 -12.64 2.27
N LEU A 104 0.54 -13.84 2.12
CA LEU A 104 -0.20 -15.11 2.20
C LEU A 104 -0.84 -15.32 3.57
N VAL A 105 -0.12 -14.98 4.65
CA VAL A 105 -0.62 -15.10 6.03
C VAL A 105 -1.76 -14.11 6.26
N VAL A 106 -1.65 -12.88 5.74
CA VAL A 106 -2.73 -11.88 5.81
C VAL A 106 -3.97 -12.39 5.10
N GLY A 107 -3.85 -12.91 3.88
CA GLY A 107 -4.97 -13.44 3.11
C GLY A 107 -5.68 -14.59 3.84
N LEU A 108 -4.93 -15.54 4.37
CA LEU A 108 -5.49 -16.66 5.15
C LEU A 108 -6.13 -16.20 6.47
N ALA A 109 -5.50 -15.27 7.19
CA ALA A 109 -6.06 -14.75 8.44
C ALA A 109 -7.40 -14.04 8.23
N LEU A 110 -7.49 -13.20 7.19
CA LEU A 110 -8.73 -12.51 6.83
C LEU A 110 -9.79 -13.50 6.34
N LEU A 111 -9.40 -14.49 5.54
CA LEU A 111 -10.32 -15.55 5.08
C LEU A 111 -10.92 -16.30 6.26
N LEU A 112 -10.09 -16.79 7.19
CA LEU A 112 -10.54 -17.49 8.40
C LEU A 112 -11.38 -16.61 9.32
N TRP A 113 -11.21 -15.29 9.24
CA TRP A 113 -11.98 -14.34 10.02
C TRP A 113 -13.38 -14.11 9.44
N VAL A 114 -13.54 -14.07 8.12
CA VAL A 114 -14.82 -13.76 7.43
C VAL A 114 -15.52 -14.96 6.81
N MET A 115 -14.94 -16.16 6.88
CA MET A 115 -15.55 -17.34 6.25
C MET A 115 -16.95 -17.65 6.81
N PRO A 116 -17.83 -18.31 6.02
CA PRO A 116 -19.15 -18.71 6.47
C PRO A 116 -19.07 -19.55 7.75
N GLY A 117 -19.94 -19.25 8.72
CA GLY A 117 -19.95 -19.91 10.03
C GLY A 117 -19.09 -19.24 11.11
N THR A 118 -18.31 -18.22 10.77
CA THR A 118 -17.66 -17.36 11.76
C THR A 118 -18.61 -16.28 12.29
N VAL A 119 -18.31 -15.76 13.48
CA VAL A 119 -19.06 -14.64 14.06
C VAL A 119 -19.05 -13.43 13.13
N MET A 120 -17.89 -13.09 12.56
CA MET A 120 -17.79 -11.91 11.70
C MET A 120 -18.42 -12.14 10.34
N GLY A 121 -18.21 -13.29 9.69
CA GLY A 121 -18.88 -13.65 8.44
C GLY A 121 -20.40 -13.54 8.57
N GLY A 122 -20.97 -14.12 9.63
CA GLY A 122 -22.41 -14.04 9.88
C GLY A 122 -22.92 -12.62 10.19
N LEU A 123 -22.12 -11.75 10.82
CA LEU A 123 -22.48 -10.34 11.03
C LEU A 123 -22.48 -9.55 9.73
N LEU A 124 -21.46 -9.75 8.89
CA LEU A 124 -21.32 -9.09 7.60
C LEU A 124 -22.41 -9.52 6.62
N ASP A 125 -22.75 -10.81 6.59
CA ASP A 125 -23.86 -11.34 5.79
C ASP A 125 -25.20 -10.70 6.20
N ARG A 126 -25.46 -10.56 7.51
CA ARG A 126 -26.67 -9.89 8.01
C ARG A 126 -26.70 -8.39 7.70
N ALA A 127 -25.53 -7.76 7.60
CA ALA A 127 -25.41 -6.37 7.18
C ALA A 127 -25.57 -6.16 5.67
N GLY A 128 -25.78 -7.23 4.89
CA GLY A 128 -25.90 -7.17 3.43
C GLY A 128 -24.56 -6.99 2.72
N LEU A 129 -23.44 -7.27 3.40
CA LEU A 129 -22.08 -7.18 2.88
C LEU A 129 -21.43 -8.57 2.89
N PRO A 130 -21.88 -9.52 2.05
CA PRO A 130 -21.26 -10.83 2.00
C PRO A 130 -19.81 -10.68 1.54
N VAL A 131 -18.86 -11.17 2.32
CA VAL A 131 -17.42 -10.98 2.07
C VAL A 131 -16.76 -12.24 1.49
N PHE A 132 -17.32 -13.42 1.76
CA PHE A 132 -16.77 -14.68 1.26
C PHE A 132 -17.05 -14.84 -0.24
N ASP A 133 -15.99 -15.02 -1.02
CA ASP A 133 -16.05 -15.21 -2.48
C ASP A 133 -16.78 -14.08 -3.23
N THR A 134 -16.64 -12.84 -2.76
CA THR A 134 -17.23 -11.65 -3.39
C THR A 134 -16.21 -10.54 -3.59
N ILE A 135 -16.60 -9.51 -4.35
CA ILE A 135 -15.84 -8.27 -4.49
C ILE A 135 -15.58 -7.58 -3.15
N TRP A 136 -16.50 -7.70 -2.18
CA TRP A 136 -16.30 -7.11 -0.84
C TRP A 136 -15.14 -7.76 -0.09
N GLY A 137 -14.91 -9.06 -0.29
CA GLY A 137 -13.72 -9.76 0.19
C GLY A 137 -12.43 -9.19 -0.39
N VAL A 138 -12.41 -8.99 -1.71
CA VAL A 138 -11.26 -8.40 -2.41
C VAL A 138 -10.98 -6.99 -1.87
N VAL A 139 -12.02 -6.14 -1.77
CA VAL A 139 -11.91 -4.78 -1.24
C VAL A 139 -11.41 -4.79 0.21
N LEU A 140 -11.94 -5.67 1.07
CA LEU A 140 -11.54 -5.77 2.47
C LEU A 140 -10.03 -6.06 2.59
N VAL A 141 -9.53 -7.03 1.83
CA VAL A 141 -8.10 -7.39 1.83
C VAL A 141 -7.25 -6.24 1.29
N MET A 142 -7.69 -5.60 0.20
CA MET A 142 -7.01 -4.43 -0.37
C MET A 142 -6.97 -3.27 0.62
N VAL A 143 -8.06 -3.01 1.35
CA VAL A 143 -8.11 -1.97 2.39
C VAL A 143 -7.19 -2.32 3.56
N TYR A 144 -7.17 -3.57 4.02
CA TYR A 144 -6.33 -3.98 5.14
C TYR A 144 -4.85 -3.68 4.90
N VAL A 145 -4.35 -3.99 3.70
CA VAL A 145 -2.95 -3.72 3.31
C VAL A 145 -2.77 -2.24 2.91
N GLY A 146 -3.67 -1.71 2.09
CA GLY A 146 -3.60 -0.37 1.52
C GLY A 146 -3.74 0.74 2.57
N ALA A 147 -4.59 0.54 3.59
CA ALA A 147 -4.74 1.49 4.69
C ALA A 147 -3.44 1.63 5.49
N SER A 148 -2.73 0.52 5.76
CA SER A 148 -1.43 0.58 6.46
C SER A 148 -0.40 1.42 5.71
N TYR A 149 -0.23 1.18 4.41
CA TYR A 149 0.66 2.01 3.59
C TYR A 149 0.21 3.47 3.56
N THR A 150 -1.10 3.72 3.46
CA THR A 150 -1.66 5.08 3.42
C THR A 150 -1.40 5.84 4.71
N VAL A 151 -1.59 5.19 5.88
CA VAL A 151 -1.30 5.79 7.18
C VAL A 151 0.18 6.14 7.31
N LEU A 152 1.07 5.19 6.99
CA LEU A 152 2.52 5.39 7.07
C LEU A 152 2.98 6.52 6.13
N ALA A 153 2.53 6.51 4.88
CA ALA A 153 2.86 7.55 3.91
C ALA A 153 2.35 8.93 4.37
N SER A 154 1.12 8.99 4.88
CA SER A 154 0.53 10.23 5.39
C SER A 154 1.26 10.75 6.62
N GLU A 155 1.57 9.88 7.59
CA GLU A 155 2.33 10.24 8.78
C GLU A 155 3.67 10.87 8.40
N GLN A 156 4.42 10.23 7.49
CA GLN A 156 5.71 10.76 7.03
C GLN A 156 5.57 12.07 6.25
N ALA A 157 4.55 12.19 5.41
CA ALA A 157 4.25 13.43 4.71
C ALA A 157 3.98 14.59 5.68
N PHE A 158 3.21 14.34 6.75
CA PHE A 158 2.93 15.37 7.75
C PHE A 158 4.14 15.68 8.64
N LEU A 159 4.98 14.69 8.96
CA LEU A 159 6.23 14.92 9.70
C LEU A 159 7.25 15.75 8.91
N ALA A 160 7.26 15.64 7.59
CA ALA A 160 8.14 16.42 6.71
C ALA A 160 7.80 17.92 6.68
N ILE A 161 6.56 18.30 7.04
CA ILE A 161 6.14 19.71 7.06
C ILE A 161 6.58 20.36 8.38
N ASP A 162 7.49 21.34 8.27
CA ASP A 162 8.01 22.12 9.38
C ASP A 162 6.87 22.83 10.14
N ARG A 163 6.94 22.75 11.46
CA ARG A 163 5.96 23.36 12.36
C ARG A 163 5.95 24.89 12.24
N SER A 164 7.10 25.49 11.94
CA SER A 164 7.24 26.95 11.76
C SER A 164 6.41 27.48 10.59
N MET A 165 6.29 26.70 9.50
CA MET A 165 5.42 27.06 8.38
C MET A 165 3.94 27.09 8.80
N VAL A 166 3.50 26.12 9.59
CA VAL A 166 2.11 26.07 10.09
C VAL A 166 1.82 27.23 11.04
N GLU A 167 2.78 27.62 11.87
CA GLU A 167 2.66 28.75 12.79
C GLU A 167 2.58 30.09 12.04
N ALA A 168 3.36 30.27 10.97
CA ALA A 168 3.28 31.46 10.11
C ALA A 168 1.91 31.60 9.40
N VAL A 169 1.31 30.49 8.97
CA VAL A 169 -0.03 30.51 8.37
C VAL A 169 -1.11 30.84 9.41
N ARG A 170 -0.92 30.41 10.66
CA ARG A 170 -1.83 30.75 11.78
C ARG A 170 -1.78 32.22 12.15
N THR A 171 -0.62 32.88 12.09
CA THR A 171 -0.52 34.33 12.37
C THR A 171 -1.19 35.18 11.29
N LEU A 172 -1.36 34.64 10.07
CA LEU A 172 -2.12 35.26 8.98
C LEU A 172 -3.65 35.05 9.08
N GLY A 173 -4.16 34.47 10.17
CA GLY A 173 -5.60 34.33 10.44
C GLY A 173 -6.22 33.03 9.94
N ALA A 174 -5.42 32.05 9.51
CA ALA A 174 -5.93 30.75 9.12
C ALA A 174 -6.49 29.98 10.33
N THR A 175 -7.72 29.48 10.18
CA THR A 175 -8.33 28.55 11.15
C THR A 175 -7.66 27.16 11.11
N PRO A 176 -7.82 26.31 12.15
CA PRO A 176 -7.16 24.99 12.22
C PRO A 176 -7.44 24.04 11.05
N ALA A 177 -8.51 24.26 10.28
CA ALA A 177 -8.89 23.46 9.12
C ALA A 177 -8.28 23.95 7.80
N THR A 178 -7.87 25.22 7.72
CA THR A 178 -7.35 25.84 6.48
C THR A 178 -6.05 25.23 5.94
N PRO A 179 -5.10 24.72 6.76
CA PRO A 179 -3.91 24.05 6.24
C PRO A 179 -4.20 22.75 5.46
N PHE A 180 -5.43 22.23 5.52
CA PHE A 180 -5.83 21.02 4.81
C PHE A 180 -6.51 21.29 3.46
N SER A 181 -6.84 22.56 3.14
CA SER A 181 -7.62 22.90 1.95
C SER A 181 -6.79 23.43 0.77
N THR A 182 -5.46 23.31 0.80
CA THR A 182 -4.55 23.75 -0.26
C THR A 182 -3.45 22.72 -0.44
#